data_AF-A0A1F1KYG6-F1
#
_entry.id   AF-A0A1F1KYG6-F1
#
_cell.length_a   1.000
_cell.length_b   1.000
_cell.length_c   1.000
_cell.angle_alpha   90.00
_cell.angle_beta   90.00
_cell.angle_gamma   90.00
#
_symmetry.space_group_name_H-M   'P 1'
#
loop_
_entity.id
_entity.type
_entity.pdbx_description
1 polymer ?
#
loop_
_entity_poly.entity_id
_entity_poly.type
_entity_poly.pdbx_seq_one_letter_code
_entity_poly.pdbx_strand_id
1 'polypeptide(L)'
;MPQQEFIRVTGARDNNLRDISVDIPKRQLTVFVGLSGSGKSSLVFDTIAAESQRLVNETYPGFVQGFMPQTARPDVDRLEGLTAAIVVGQEALAANARSTFGTATDITGMLRVLFSRIAEPNAGGPAACSFNVPSVSAQGAIQVEKAGGEEGSHPLPAHRRHVPGLQRHRPGH
;
A
#
# COMPACT_ATOMS: atom_id res chain seq x y z
N MET A 1 9.86 44.02 -8.56
CA MET A 1 8.71 43.13 -8.31
C MET A 1 9.02 41.79 -8.96
N PRO A 2 8.87 40.64 -8.27
CA PRO A 2 9.01 39.34 -8.94
C PRO A 2 7.97 39.25 -10.08
N GLN A 3 8.38 38.73 -11.25
CA GLN A 3 7.44 38.50 -12.35
C GLN A 3 6.43 37.43 -11.91
N GLN A 4 5.14 37.75 -12.04
CA GLN A 4 4.05 36.84 -11.73
C GLN A 4 4.00 35.74 -12.81
N GLU A 5 4.24 34.50 -12.43
CA GLU A 5 4.14 33.35 -13.35
C GLU A 5 2.75 32.72 -13.31
N PHE A 6 2.30 32.20 -14.45
CA PHE A 6 0.99 31.60 -14.62
C PHE A 6 1.08 30.24 -15.31
N ILE A 7 0.10 29.38 -15.03
CA ILE A 7 -0.31 28.30 -15.92
C ILE A 7 -1.42 28.90 -16.79
N ARG A 8 -1.19 28.96 -18.10
CA ARG A 8 -2.12 29.58 -19.05
C ARG A 8 -2.82 28.50 -19.84
N VAL A 9 -4.14 28.47 -19.73
CA VAL A 9 -5.02 27.60 -20.51
C VAL A 9 -5.72 28.49 -21.54
N THR A 10 -5.72 28.09 -22.81
CA THR A 10 -6.39 28.81 -23.89
C THR A 10 -7.23 27.84 -24.71
N GLY A 11 -8.52 28.11 -24.79
CA GLY A 11 -9.47 27.36 -25.61
C GLY A 11 -9.70 25.91 -25.15
N ALA A 12 -9.88 25.67 -23.85
CA ALA A 12 -10.19 24.33 -23.34
C ALA A 12 -11.64 23.93 -23.66
N ARG A 13 -11.82 22.72 -24.19
CA ARG A 13 -13.10 22.19 -24.71
C ARG A 13 -13.41 20.76 -24.27
N ASP A 14 -12.62 20.18 -23.36
CA ASP A 14 -12.91 18.84 -22.84
C ASP A 14 -14.31 18.75 -22.19
N ASN A 15 -15.01 17.65 -22.50
CA ASN A 15 -16.37 17.37 -22.04
C ASN A 15 -17.38 18.48 -22.39
N ASN A 16 -17.76 19.29 -21.40
CA ASN A 16 -18.75 20.35 -21.54
C ASN A 16 -18.15 21.75 -21.43
N LEU A 17 -16.81 21.86 -21.45
CA LEU A 17 -16.13 23.16 -21.51
C LEU A 17 -16.47 23.84 -22.84
N ARG A 18 -16.68 25.16 -22.79
CA ARG A 18 -17.08 25.98 -23.93
C ARG A 18 -15.98 26.99 -24.25
N ASP A 19 -14.87 26.49 -24.78
CA ASP A 19 -13.73 27.30 -25.22
C ASP A 19 -13.16 28.19 -24.10
N ILE A 20 -12.86 27.56 -22.96
CA ILE A 20 -12.45 28.27 -21.75
C ILE A 20 -10.97 28.67 -21.81
N SER A 21 -10.69 29.94 -21.54
CA SER A 21 -9.33 30.47 -21.37
C SER A 21 -9.17 31.05 -19.98
N VAL A 22 -8.11 30.65 -19.27
CA VAL A 22 -7.85 31.09 -17.89
C VAL A 22 -6.36 31.11 -17.58
N ASP A 23 -5.94 32.12 -16.82
CA ASP A 23 -4.59 32.23 -16.26
C ASP A 23 -4.63 31.88 -14.77
N ILE A 24 -3.93 30.82 -14.38
CA ILE A 24 -3.85 30.33 -13.00
C ILE A 24 -2.51 30.75 -12.41
N PRO A 25 -2.47 31.58 -11.35
CA PRO A 25 -1.21 32.05 -10.80
C PRO A 25 -0.44 30.90 -10.14
N LYS A 26 0.85 30.79 -10.46
CA LYS A 26 1.74 29.84 -9.80
C LYS A 26 2.07 30.29 -8.38
N ARG A 27 2.45 29.32 -7.54
CA ARG A 27 2.90 29.53 -6.14
C ARG A 27 1.82 30.18 -5.27
N GLN A 28 0.56 29.96 -5.60
CA GLN A 28 -0.61 30.42 -4.85
C GLN A 28 -1.64 29.30 -4.74
N LEU A 29 -2.43 29.32 -3.67
CA LEU A 29 -3.57 28.43 -3.53
C LEU A 29 -4.71 28.95 -4.42
N THR A 30 -4.97 28.24 -5.51
CA THR A 30 -6.11 28.53 -6.40
C THR A 30 -7.23 27.54 -6.12
N VAL A 31 -8.44 28.04 -5.90
CA VAL A 31 -9.63 27.23 -5.63
C VAL A 31 -10.63 27.42 -6.76
N PHE A 32 -11.04 26.32 -7.40
CA PHE A 32 -12.11 26.32 -8.40
C PHE A 32 -13.45 26.05 -7.73
N VAL A 33 -14.35 27.04 -7.75
CA VAL A 33 -15.69 26.96 -7.16
C VAL A 33 -16.76 27.08 -8.24
N GLY A 34 -17.94 26.51 -7.99
CA GLY A 34 -19.07 26.55 -8.91
C GLY A 34 -20.00 25.34 -8.79
N LEU A 35 -21.20 25.46 -9.35
CA LEU A 35 -22.25 24.43 -9.31
C LEU A 35 -21.78 23.08 -9.85
N SER A 36 -22.43 21.99 -9.42
CA SER A 36 -22.18 20.66 -10.00
C SER A 36 -22.35 20.69 -11.52
N GLY A 37 -21.48 20.01 -12.26
CA GLY A 37 -21.50 20.00 -13.72
C GLY A 37 -20.96 21.26 -14.41
N SER A 38 -20.46 22.28 -13.69
CA SER A 38 -19.94 23.50 -14.32
C SER A 38 -18.61 23.36 -15.09
N GLY A 39 -18.05 22.14 -15.17
CA GLY A 39 -16.79 21.88 -15.89
C GLY A 39 -15.50 22.07 -15.08
N LYS A 40 -15.55 22.31 -13.76
CA LYS A 40 -14.35 22.46 -12.90
C LYS A 40 -13.43 21.23 -12.99
N SER A 41 -14.03 20.05 -12.84
CA SER A 41 -13.31 18.78 -12.90
C SER A 41 -12.73 18.55 -14.30
N SER A 42 -13.50 18.88 -15.35
CA SER A 42 -13.02 18.81 -16.73
C SER A 42 -11.77 19.68 -16.92
N LEU A 43 -11.82 20.94 -16.48
CA LEU A 43 -10.69 21.85 -16.62
C LEU A 43 -9.46 21.39 -15.81
N VAL A 44 -9.66 20.95 -14.57
CA VAL A 44 -8.54 20.61 -13.66
C VAL A 44 -7.94 19.24 -13.98
N PHE A 45 -8.78 18.21 -14.11
CA PHE A 45 -8.31 16.83 -14.23
C PHE A 45 -8.17 16.41 -15.70
N ASP A 46 -9.19 16.67 -16.51
CA ASP A 46 -9.23 16.18 -17.90
C ASP A 46 -8.38 17.03 -18.84
N THR A 47 -8.20 18.33 -18.55
CA THR A 47 -7.35 19.23 -19.34
C THR A 47 -5.96 19.44 -18.72
N ILE A 48 -5.88 20.11 -17.55
CA ILE A 48 -4.59 20.54 -16.97
C ILE A 48 -3.75 19.35 -16.50
N ALA A 49 -4.32 18.48 -15.68
CA ALA A 49 -3.58 17.34 -15.13
C ALA A 49 -3.24 16.31 -16.20
N ALA A 50 -4.17 16.02 -17.13
CA ALA A 50 -3.93 15.14 -18.26
C ALA A 50 -2.74 15.59 -19.10
N GLU A 51 -2.68 16.88 -19.46
CA GLU A 51 -1.56 17.41 -20.24
C GLU A 51 -0.25 17.36 -19.44
N SER A 52 -0.29 17.70 -18.15
CA SER A 52 0.89 17.57 -17.30
C SER A 52 1.41 16.14 -17.21
N GLN A 53 0.53 15.15 -17.09
CA GLN A 53 0.94 13.74 -17.02
C GLN A 53 1.53 13.29 -18.36
N ARG A 54 0.96 13.73 -19.48
CA ARG A 54 1.46 13.46 -20.82
C ARG A 54 2.90 13.97 -21.00
N LEU A 55 3.17 15.22 -20.62
CA LEU A 55 4.52 15.81 -20.70
C LEU A 55 5.53 15.08 -19.81
N VAL A 56 5.12 14.63 -18.62
CA VAL A 56 5.97 13.81 -17.75
C VAL A 56 6.25 12.45 -18.40
N ASN A 57 5.23 11.80 -18.99
CA ASN A 57 5.37 10.52 -19.66
C ASN A 57 6.33 10.61 -20.87
N GLU A 58 6.35 11.72 -21.60
CA GLU A 58 7.27 11.97 -22.71
C GLU A 58 8.75 12.01 -22.27
N THR A 59 9.02 12.25 -20.99
CA THR A 59 10.39 12.30 -20.45
C THR A 59 10.95 10.89 -20.19
N TYR A 60 10.12 9.85 -20.21
CA TYR A 60 10.57 8.46 -20.05
C TYR A 60 11.10 7.88 -21.36
N PRO A 61 12.04 6.90 -21.31
CA PRO A 61 12.46 6.17 -22.50
C PRO A 61 11.28 5.48 -23.20
N GLY A 62 11.28 5.44 -24.54
CA GLY A 62 10.17 4.88 -25.34
C GLY A 62 9.79 3.44 -24.99
N PHE A 63 10.75 2.62 -24.54
CA PHE A 63 10.48 1.27 -24.02
C PHE A 63 9.53 1.29 -22.82
N VAL A 64 9.69 2.24 -21.88
CA VAL A 64 8.84 2.37 -20.70
C VAL A 64 7.48 2.98 -21.08
N GLN A 65 7.46 3.93 -22.02
CA GLN A 65 6.23 4.58 -22.49
C GLN A 65 5.19 3.57 -23.03
N GLY A 66 5.63 2.48 -23.65
CA GLY A 66 4.74 1.41 -24.14
C GLY A 66 3.95 0.68 -23.05
N PHE A 67 4.38 0.77 -21.78
CA PHE A 67 3.69 0.20 -20.62
C PHE A 67 2.96 1.24 -19.78
N MET A 68 3.08 2.54 -20.11
CA MET A 68 2.45 3.61 -19.36
C MET A 68 1.01 3.86 -19.85
N PRO A 69 0.11 4.31 -18.95
CA PRO A 69 -1.22 4.75 -19.35
C PRO A 69 -1.11 5.84 -20.42
N GLN A 70 -1.70 5.58 -21.58
CA GLN A 70 -1.81 6.57 -22.65
C GLN A 70 -2.96 7.52 -22.28
N THR A 71 -2.62 8.68 -21.73
CA THR A 71 -3.61 9.75 -21.55
C THR A 71 -3.90 10.37 -22.91
N ALA A 72 -5.17 10.39 -23.33
CA ALA A 72 -5.56 11.08 -24.55
C ALA A 72 -5.15 12.55 -24.48
N ARG A 73 -4.71 13.12 -25.60
CA ARG A 73 -4.38 14.54 -25.65
C ARG A 73 -5.65 15.37 -25.41
N PRO A 74 -5.67 16.28 -24.42
CA PRO A 74 -6.84 17.09 -24.14
C PRO A 74 -7.18 18.04 -25.30
N ASP A 75 -8.47 18.36 -25.46
CA ASP A 75 -8.92 19.33 -26.44
C ASP A 75 -8.72 20.76 -25.90
N VAL A 76 -7.54 21.31 -26.20
CA VAL A 76 -7.14 22.66 -25.83
C VAL A 76 -6.23 23.26 -26.91
N ASP A 77 -6.43 24.55 -27.24
CA ASP A 77 -5.61 25.20 -28.26
C ASP A 77 -4.17 25.39 -27.81
N ARG A 78 -4.01 25.78 -26.54
CA ARG A 78 -2.69 26.06 -25.97
C ARG A 78 -2.71 25.91 -24.46
N LEU A 79 -1.66 25.29 -23.94
CA LEU A 79 -1.47 25.12 -22.51
C LEU A 79 0.00 25.36 -22.16
N GLU A 80 0.28 26.46 -21.46
CA GLU A 80 1.63 26.98 -21.20
C GLU A 80 1.92 27.04 -19.69
N GLY A 81 3.20 26.97 -19.35
CA GLY A 81 3.66 27.15 -17.99
C GLY A 81 3.36 25.97 -17.07
N LEU A 82 3.02 24.78 -17.59
CA LEU A 82 2.85 23.59 -16.77
C LEU A 82 4.11 23.21 -16.01
N THR A 83 3.89 22.62 -14.85
CA THR A 83 4.86 21.86 -14.06
C THR A 83 4.28 20.48 -13.80
N ALA A 84 5.10 19.49 -13.47
CA ALA A 84 4.63 18.16 -13.10
C ALA A 84 3.53 18.27 -12.02
N ALA A 85 2.32 17.86 -12.38
CA ALA A 85 1.14 17.91 -11.54
C ALA A 85 1.02 16.59 -10.77
N ILE A 86 0.81 16.69 -9.45
CA ILE A 86 0.43 15.57 -8.61
C ILE A 86 -1.07 15.68 -8.37
N VAL A 87 -1.82 14.75 -8.95
CA VAL A 87 -3.27 14.68 -8.74
C VAL A 87 -3.55 13.89 -7.47
N VAL A 88 -4.22 14.51 -6.52
CA VAL A 88 -4.72 13.83 -5.32
C VAL A 88 -6.23 13.69 -5.46
N GLY A 89 -6.66 12.52 -5.92
CA GLY A 89 -8.07 12.16 -6.08
C GLY A 89 -8.68 11.53 -4.82
N GLN A 90 -9.97 11.21 -4.90
CA GLN A 90 -10.70 10.47 -3.85
C GLN A 90 -10.65 8.94 -4.04
N GLU A 91 -9.75 8.41 -4.89
CA GLU A 91 -9.68 6.97 -5.12
C GLU A 91 -9.42 6.23 -3.81
N ALA A 92 -10.29 5.27 -3.51
CA ALA A 92 -10.16 4.45 -2.33
C ALA A 92 -8.84 3.66 -2.42
N LEU A 93 -8.00 3.77 -1.39
CA LEU A 93 -6.87 2.87 -1.23
C LEU A 93 -7.40 1.44 -1.32
N ALA A 94 -6.84 0.65 -2.24
CA ALA A 94 -7.30 -0.71 -2.49
C ALA A 94 -7.40 -1.49 -1.16
N ALA A 95 -8.63 -1.88 -0.82
CA ALA A 95 -8.97 -2.59 0.41
C ALA A 95 -8.47 -4.03 0.31
N ASN A 96 -7.17 -4.23 0.51
CA ASN A 96 -6.61 -5.55 0.76
C ASN A 96 -6.35 -5.68 2.27
N ALA A 97 -6.56 -6.87 2.84
CA ALA A 97 -6.39 -7.10 4.28
C ALA A 97 -4.96 -6.87 4.79
N ARG A 98 -3.99 -6.62 3.89
CA ARG A 98 -2.59 -6.30 4.18
C ARG A 98 -2.29 -4.79 4.08
N SER A 99 -3.24 -3.99 3.58
CA SER A 99 -3.14 -2.54 3.43
C SER A 99 -3.47 -1.92 4.77
N THR A 100 -2.44 -1.42 5.45
CA THR A 100 -2.57 -0.62 6.68
C THR A 100 -2.10 0.79 6.40
N PHE A 101 -2.38 1.73 7.31
CA PHE A 101 -1.82 3.09 7.23
C PHE A 101 -0.28 3.07 7.09
N GLY A 102 0.39 2.12 7.75
CA GLY A 102 1.84 1.95 7.68
C GLY A 102 2.36 1.50 6.31
N THR A 103 1.56 0.77 5.52
CA THR A 103 1.91 0.44 4.13
C THR A 103 1.56 1.58 3.18
N ALA A 104 0.48 2.32 3.43
CA ALA A 104 0.09 3.46 2.58
C ALA A 104 1.08 4.63 2.65
N THR A 105 1.81 4.75 3.75
CA THR A 105 2.81 5.80 4.00
C THR A 105 4.25 5.31 3.86
N ASP A 106 4.46 4.05 3.46
CA ASP A 106 5.76 3.35 3.46
C ASP A 106 6.51 3.31 4.81
N ILE A 107 5.88 3.73 5.91
CA ILE A 107 6.46 3.72 7.26
C ILE A 107 6.85 2.30 7.68
N THR A 108 6.09 1.27 7.28
CA THR A 108 6.40 -0.13 7.63
C THR A 108 7.80 -0.56 7.16
N GLY A 109 8.23 -0.11 5.98
CA GLY A 109 9.58 -0.41 5.48
C GLY A 109 10.66 0.24 6.33
N MET A 110 10.47 1.52 6.67
CA MET A 110 11.38 2.27 7.55
C MET A 110 11.46 1.64 8.94
N LEU A 111 10.32 1.26 9.51
CA LEU A 111 10.25 0.57 10.80
C LEU A 111 10.97 -0.79 10.74
N ARG A 112 10.82 -1.58 9.66
CA ARG A 112 11.56 -2.85 9.54
C ARG A 112 13.07 -2.66 9.56
N VAL A 113 13.59 -1.63 8.89
CA VAL A 113 15.02 -1.30 8.92
C VAL A 113 15.45 -0.79 10.29
N LEU A 114 14.60 -0.01 10.96
CA LEU A 114 14.87 0.47 12.31
C LEU A 114 14.94 -0.70 13.30
N PHE A 115 13.88 -1.51 13.39
CA PHE A 115 13.81 -2.65 14.30
C PHE A 115 14.86 -3.72 13.97
N SER A 116 15.24 -3.95 12.71
CA SER A 116 16.32 -4.91 12.41
C SER A 116 17.67 -4.49 12.99
N ARG A 117 17.87 -3.20 13.30
CA ARG A 117 19.12 -2.67 13.85
C ARG A 117 19.09 -2.52 15.37
N ILE A 118 17.94 -2.20 15.95
CA ILE A 118 17.83 -1.84 17.37
C ILE A 118 17.05 -2.84 18.23
N ALA A 119 16.28 -3.74 17.60
CA ALA A 119 15.44 -4.64 18.36
C ALA A 119 16.27 -5.77 18.96
N GLU A 120 16.10 -5.98 20.26
CA GLU A 120 16.50 -7.21 20.91
C GLU A 120 15.38 -8.24 20.71
N PRO A 121 15.62 -9.32 19.93
CA PRO A 121 14.59 -10.34 19.70
C PRO A 121 14.32 -11.09 21.02
N ASN A 122 13.12 -10.89 21.56
CA ASN A 122 12.68 -11.51 22.81
C ASN A 122 11.94 -12.83 22.61
N ALA A 123 11.45 -13.08 21.39
CA ALA A 123 11.05 -14.41 20.98
C ALA A 123 12.33 -15.20 20.73
N GLY A 124 12.49 -16.38 21.35
CA GLY A 124 13.69 -17.20 21.23
C GLY A 124 14.03 -17.65 19.79
N GLY A 125 14.69 -18.79 19.63
CA GLY A 125 15.00 -19.32 18.29
C GLY A 125 13.73 -19.46 17.40
N PRO A 126 13.86 -19.62 16.07
CA PRO A 126 12.75 -19.63 15.11
C PRO A 126 11.57 -20.56 15.45
N ALA A 127 11.83 -21.60 16.26
CA ALA A 127 10.81 -22.51 16.78
C ALA A 127 9.86 -21.86 17.81
N ALA A 128 10.26 -20.80 18.50
CA ALA A 128 9.49 -20.13 19.55
C ALA A 128 8.24 -19.41 19.03
N CYS A 129 8.23 -19.04 17.74
CA CYS A 129 7.06 -18.46 17.06
C CYS A 129 6.48 -19.39 15.99
N SER A 130 6.91 -20.65 15.95
CA SER A 130 6.43 -21.61 14.97
C SER A 130 5.26 -22.41 15.54
N PHE A 131 4.10 -22.30 14.88
CA PHE A 131 2.92 -23.12 15.20
C PHE A 131 3.01 -24.54 14.64
N ASN A 132 4.11 -24.90 13.96
CA ASN A 132 4.27 -26.18 13.28
C ASN A 132 5.52 -26.96 13.73
N VAL A 133 6.11 -26.63 14.89
CA VAL A 133 7.18 -27.44 15.47
C VAL A 133 6.57 -28.39 16.51
N PRO A 134 6.61 -29.72 16.32
CA PRO A 134 6.18 -30.67 17.33
C PRO A 134 7.09 -30.55 18.55
N SER A 135 6.56 -30.08 19.68
CA SER A 135 7.29 -30.07 20.95
C SER A 135 7.28 -31.48 21.56
N VAL A 136 8.21 -32.33 21.13
CA VAL A 136 8.41 -33.64 21.77
C VAL A 136 9.27 -33.45 23.02
N SER A 137 8.64 -33.48 24.18
CA SER A 137 9.30 -33.70 25.47
C SER A 137 9.38 -35.21 25.72
N ALA A 138 10.55 -35.81 25.47
CA ALA A 138 10.80 -37.20 25.86
C ALA A 138 11.50 -37.23 27.24
N GLN A 139 10.82 -37.76 28.25
CA GLN A 139 11.41 -38.07 29.55
C GLN A 139 11.74 -39.57 29.62
N GLY A 140 13.02 -39.91 29.36
CA GLY A 140 13.65 -41.20 29.67
C GLY A 140 13.03 -42.46 29.02
N ALA A 141 13.56 -43.65 29.26
CA ALA A 141 14.84 -44.13 28.73
C ALA A 141 14.52 -45.20 27.67
N ILE A 142 15.27 -45.25 26.56
CA ILE A 142 15.12 -46.30 25.56
C ILE A 142 15.84 -47.56 26.08
N GLN A 143 15.09 -48.63 26.34
CA GLN A 143 15.65 -49.98 26.37
C GLN A 143 15.02 -50.78 25.23
N VAL A 144 15.86 -51.15 24.27
CA VAL A 144 15.52 -52.09 23.21
C VAL A 144 16.11 -53.43 23.62
N GLU A 145 15.25 -54.41 23.88
CA GLU A 145 15.60 -55.81 23.69
C GLU A 145 14.66 -56.42 22.65
N LYS A 146 15.25 -57.17 21.73
CA LYS A 146 14.55 -57.87 20.66
C LYS A 146 14.93 -59.34 20.77
N ALA A 147 13.97 -60.20 21.12
CA ALA A 147 13.96 -61.62 20.71
C ALA A 147 12.64 -62.30 21.07
N GLY A 148 11.85 -62.65 20.04
CA GLY A 148 10.98 -63.84 20.04
C GLY A 148 9.54 -63.70 20.55
N GLY A 149 8.58 -64.01 19.67
CA GLY A 149 7.30 -64.63 20.08
C GLY A 149 6.04 -63.77 20.00
N GLU A 150 5.29 -63.98 18.90
CA GLU A 150 3.82 -63.92 18.74
C GLU A 150 3.08 -62.57 18.65
N GLU A 151 2.22 -62.55 17.63
CA GLU A 151 1.34 -61.47 17.19
C GLU A 151 0.18 -61.24 18.16
N GLY A 152 -0.13 -59.97 18.41
CA GLY A 152 -1.36 -59.55 19.06
C GLY A 152 -1.66 -58.10 18.72
N SER A 153 -2.36 -57.85 17.61
CA SER A 153 -2.87 -56.53 17.28
C SER A 153 -4.03 -56.19 18.22
N HIS A 154 -3.83 -55.24 19.13
CA HIS A 154 -4.94 -54.65 19.90
C HIS A 154 -4.85 -53.12 19.92
N PRO A 155 -5.97 -52.43 19.71
CA PRO A 155 -5.99 -51.01 19.41
C PRO A 155 -5.67 -50.14 20.63
N LEU A 156 -5.09 -48.97 20.36
CA LEU A 156 -4.75 -47.93 21.33
C LEU A 156 -5.96 -47.58 22.22
N PRO A 157 -5.83 -47.59 23.56
CA PRO A 157 -6.88 -47.09 24.42
C PRO A 157 -6.89 -45.56 24.36
N ALA A 158 -8.01 -45.01 23.87
CA ALA A 158 -8.35 -43.61 23.97
C ALA A 158 -8.48 -43.20 25.46
N HIS A 159 -7.43 -42.65 26.05
CA HIS A 159 -7.53 -41.99 27.34
C HIS A 159 -7.71 -40.49 27.15
N ARG A 160 -8.98 -40.09 27.18
CA ARG A 160 -9.46 -38.74 27.51
C ARG A 160 -8.74 -38.25 28.77
N ARG A 161 -7.84 -37.26 28.66
CA ARG A 161 -7.30 -36.55 29.82
C ARG A 161 -7.33 -35.03 29.59
N HIS A 162 -8.35 -34.44 30.23
CA HIS A 162 -8.33 -33.19 30.97
C HIS A 162 -7.36 -32.10 30.51
N VAL A 163 -7.92 -30.99 30.00
CA VAL A 163 -7.24 -29.70 29.90
C VAL A 163 -7.04 -29.14 31.32
N PRO A 164 -5.81 -28.93 31.82
CA PRO A 164 -5.59 -28.23 33.09
C PRO A 164 -5.73 -26.73 32.86
N GLY A 165 -6.51 -26.11 33.72
CA GLY A 165 -6.88 -24.71 33.67
C GLY A 165 -5.71 -23.74 33.64
N LEU A 166 -5.97 -22.62 32.95
CA LEU A 166 -5.23 -21.38 33.00
C LEU A 166 -5.12 -20.89 34.46
N GLN A 167 -4.01 -21.17 35.15
CA GLN A 167 -3.71 -20.49 36.40
C GLN A 167 -3.21 -19.08 36.10
N ARG A 168 -4.06 -18.11 36.43
CA ARG A 168 -3.69 -16.69 36.48
C ARG A 168 -2.68 -16.49 37.61
N HIS A 169 -1.45 -16.10 37.25
CA HIS A 169 -0.49 -15.55 38.20
C HIS A 169 -1.07 -14.25 38.80
N ARG A 170 -1.29 -14.22 40.11
CA ARG A 170 -1.32 -12.96 40.88
C ARG A 170 0.11 -12.63 41.32
N PRO A 171 0.54 -11.36 41.29
CA PRO A 171 1.79 -10.94 41.92
C PRO A 171 1.58 -10.82 43.43
N GLY A 172 2.61 -11.20 44.19
CA GLY A 172 2.61 -11.23 45.65
C GLY A 172 2.85 -9.88 46.31
N HIS A 173 2.49 -9.85 47.59
CA HIS A 173 3.12 -9.10 48.68
C HIS A 173 3.21 -10.03 49.88
#